data_AF-A0A7L4ZYW6-F1
#
_entry.id   AF-A0A7L4ZYW6-F1
#
_cell.length_a   1.000
_cell.length_b   1.000
_cell.length_c   1.000
_cell.angle_alpha   90.00
_cell.angle_beta   90.00
_cell.angle_gamma   90.00
#
_symmetry.space_group_name_H-M   'P 1'
#
loop_
_entity.id
_entity.type
_entity.pdbx_description
1 polymer ?
#
loop_
_entity_poly.entity_id
_entity_poly.type
_entity_poly.pdbx_seq_one_letter_code
_entity_poly.pdbx_strand_id
1 'polypeptide(L)'
;MLKLLLGLMLLACSTAGLAQNQAAAVPAPAETSVPTTAAAPAPANIEAYVREQTKGGELDFTKMLASKKQSMFLHDGNMYTKPEYALVLWGLRVKALGIESAERACALYAAASNRPLTPAEKKALVQGFDSGTRD
;
A
#
# COMPACT_ATOMS: atom_id res chain seq x y z
N MET A 1 43.03 8.41 -38.95
CA MET A 1 43.62 9.77 -38.93
C MET A 1 43.03 10.54 -37.76
N LEU A 2 43.92 11.06 -36.93
CA LEU A 2 43.72 11.78 -35.68
C LEU A 2 43.58 13.29 -35.96
N LYS A 3 42.64 13.98 -35.30
CA LYS A 3 42.70 15.40 -34.82
C LYS A 3 41.33 15.76 -34.20
N LEU A 4 41.16 15.94 -32.88
CA LEU A 4 41.73 16.99 -32.00
C LEU A 4 41.37 18.37 -32.61
N LEU A 5 40.52 19.22 -32.03
CA LEU A 5 40.75 20.00 -30.80
C LEU A 5 39.60 21.02 -30.62
N LEU A 6 39.22 21.23 -29.35
CA LEU A 6 39.22 22.55 -28.68
C LEU A 6 38.10 23.58 -28.96
N GLY A 7 37.54 24.09 -27.86
CA GLY A 7 36.80 25.34 -27.88
C GLY A 7 36.12 25.70 -26.55
N LEU A 8 36.87 25.65 -25.44
CA LEU A 8 36.51 26.26 -24.18
C LEU A 8 36.63 27.80 -24.32
N MET A 9 35.57 28.55 -24.02
CA MET A 9 35.68 30.00 -23.76
C MET A 9 34.65 30.42 -22.73
N LEU A 10 35.15 30.64 -21.52
CA LEU A 10 34.54 31.48 -20.49
C LEU A 10 34.41 32.91 -21.04
N LEU A 11 33.36 33.64 -20.65
CA LEU A 11 33.56 34.92 -19.96
C LEU A 11 32.26 35.42 -19.31
N ALA A 12 32.39 35.79 -18.05
CA ALA A 12 31.42 36.49 -17.23
C ALA A 12 31.27 37.96 -17.67
N CYS A 13 30.15 38.60 -17.33
CA CYS A 13 30.13 39.79 -16.47
C CYS A 13 28.71 40.34 -16.26
N SER A 14 28.45 40.64 -15.00
CA SER A 14 27.26 41.20 -14.38
C SER A 14 26.97 42.65 -14.80
N THR A 15 25.72 43.11 -14.70
CA THR A 15 25.25 44.08 -13.67
C THR A 15 23.88 44.74 -13.95
N ALA A 16 23.06 44.74 -12.89
CA ALA A 16 22.23 45.81 -12.31
C ALA A 16 21.09 46.54 -13.08
N GLY A 17 19.97 46.70 -12.36
CA GLY A 17 18.90 47.71 -12.54
C GLY A 17 17.56 47.09 -12.93
N LEU A 18 16.42 47.29 -12.28
CA LEU A 18 15.95 48.35 -11.38
C LEU A 18 14.83 47.78 -10.46
N ALA A 19 14.74 48.36 -9.27
CA ALA A 19 13.68 48.16 -8.30
C ALA A 19 12.35 48.74 -8.77
N GLN A 20 11.23 48.08 -8.46
CA GLN A 20 10.04 48.82 -8.05
C GLN A 20 9.18 48.03 -7.06
N ASN A 21 9.14 48.62 -5.88
CA ASN A 21 8.34 48.40 -4.70
C ASN A 21 6.84 48.27 -4.99
N GLN A 22 6.20 47.21 -4.52
CA GLN A 22 4.77 47.22 -4.14
C GLN A 22 4.56 46.29 -2.95
N ALA A 23 4.11 46.90 -1.85
CA ALA A 23 3.70 46.21 -0.63
C ALA A 23 2.35 45.51 -0.87
N ALA A 24 2.31 44.21 -0.60
CA ALA A 24 1.07 43.49 -0.33
C ALA A 24 1.34 42.53 0.82
N ALA A 25 0.61 42.72 1.91
CA ALA A 25 0.62 41.85 3.06
C ALA A 25 -0.32 40.65 2.84
N VAL A 26 0.04 39.52 3.47
CA VAL A 26 -0.81 38.35 3.84
C VAL A 26 -1.12 37.32 2.72
N PRO A 27 -1.28 36.00 2.96
CA PRO A 27 -1.00 35.14 4.12
C PRO A 27 -0.04 33.95 3.83
N ALA A 28 0.29 33.22 4.90
CA ALA A 28 0.93 31.91 4.89
C ALA A 28 0.32 30.92 3.87
N PRO A 29 1.14 30.05 3.23
CA PRO A 29 0.60 28.95 2.45
C PRO A 29 -0.14 28.02 3.40
N ALA A 30 -1.46 27.95 3.19
CA ALA A 30 -2.30 26.90 3.73
C ALA A 30 -1.63 25.57 3.43
N GLU A 31 -1.26 24.86 4.49
CA GLU A 31 -0.93 23.46 4.44
C GLU A 31 -2.12 22.77 3.80
N THR A 32 -1.99 22.43 2.52
CA THR A 32 -2.87 21.50 1.85
C THR A 32 -2.65 20.17 2.54
N SER A 33 -3.33 19.98 3.65
CA SER A 33 -3.56 18.71 4.30
C SER A 33 -4.17 17.80 3.24
N VAL A 34 -3.30 17.01 2.62
CA VAL A 34 -3.66 15.76 1.98
C VAL A 34 -4.62 15.06 2.95
N PRO A 35 -5.81 14.61 2.51
CA PRO A 35 -6.60 13.74 3.35
C PRO A 35 -5.75 12.49 3.57
N THR A 36 -5.10 12.45 4.73
CA THR A 36 -4.73 11.21 5.38
C THR A 36 -6.00 10.38 5.31
N THR A 37 -5.96 9.31 4.52
CA THR A 37 -6.94 8.24 4.67
C THR A 37 -6.63 7.67 6.03
N ALA A 38 -7.21 8.30 7.05
CA ALA A 38 -7.18 7.83 8.41
C ALA A 38 -7.70 6.39 8.34
N ALA A 39 -6.86 5.45 8.80
CA ALA A 39 -7.30 4.09 9.03
C ALA A 39 -8.65 4.16 9.75
N ALA A 40 -9.68 3.56 9.14
CA ALA A 40 -11.02 3.56 9.71
C ALA A 40 -10.94 3.07 11.17
N PRO A 41 -11.67 3.69 12.11
CA PRO A 41 -11.63 3.28 13.51
C PRO A 41 -11.91 1.79 13.59
N ALA A 42 -11.02 1.04 14.25
CA ALA A 42 -11.18 -0.38 14.43
C ALA A 42 -12.58 -0.65 15.03
N PRO A 43 -13.41 -1.50 14.41
CA PRO A 43 -14.75 -1.73 14.91
C PRO A 43 -14.69 -2.30 16.33
N ALA A 44 -15.66 -1.96 17.18
CA ALA A 44 -15.69 -2.37 18.59
C ALA A 44 -15.54 -3.89 18.81
N ASN A 45 -15.83 -4.70 17.78
CA ASN A 45 -15.46 -6.10 17.70
C ASN A 45 -14.80 -6.41 16.33
N ILE A 46 -13.47 -6.30 16.27
CA ILE A 46 -12.66 -6.51 15.07
C ILE A 46 -12.93 -7.89 14.45
N GLU A 47 -12.98 -8.95 15.26
CA GLU A 47 -13.16 -10.30 14.74
C GLU A 47 -14.54 -10.55 14.14
N ALA A 48 -15.58 -9.97 14.73
CA ALA A 48 -16.93 -10.04 14.17
C ALA A 48 -16.98 -9.35 12.80
N TYR A 49 -16.40 -8.15 12.69
CA TYR A 49 -16.27 -7.43 11.43
C TYR A 49 -15.47 -8.25 10.40
N VAL A 50 -14.31 -8.78 10.78
CA VAL A 50 -13.48 -9.59 9.88
C VAL A 50 -14.27 -10.78 9.35
N ARG A 51 -15.03 -11.48 10.20
CA ARG A 51 -15.85 -12.62 9.79
C ARG A 51 -16.92 -12.22 8.77
N GLU A 52 -17.63 -11.14 9.02
CA GLU A 52 -18.69 -10.63 8.14
C GLU A 52 -18.12 -10.17 6.79
N GLN A 53 -16.98 -9.48 6.79
CA GLN A 53 -16.42 -8.88 5.59
C GLN A 53 -15.56 -9.82 4.73
N THR A 54 -15.21 -11.02 5.23
CA THR A 54 -14.30 -11.96 4.52
C THR A 54 -14.90 -12.53 3.24
N LYS A 55 -16.21 -12.83 3.20
CA LYS A 55 -16.87 -13.39 2.02
C LYS A 55 -17.88 -12.41 1.46
N GLY A 56 -17.65 -11.96 0.23
CA GLY A 56 -18.54 -11.03 -0.45
C GLY A 56 -18.45 -9.57 0.01
N GLY A 57 -17.81 -9.28 1.15
CA GLY A 57 -17.62 -7.95 1.73
C GLY A 57 -16.28 -7.29 1.39
N GLU A 58 -15.86 -6.33 2.21
CA GLU A 58 -14.66 -5.50 1.96
C GLU A 58 -13.35 -6.32 1.94
N LEU A 59 -13.28 -7.39 2.73
CA LEU A 59 -12.10 -8.25 2.80
C LEU A 59 -12.12 -9.34 1.73
N ASP A 60 -13.11 -9.37 0.83
CA ASP A 60 -13.13 -10.31 -0.29
C ASP A 60 -12.33 -9.78 -1.49
N PHE A 61 -11.01 -9.98 -1.42
CA PHE A 61 -10.09 -9.56 -2.48
C PHE A 61 -10.19 -10.38 -3.77
N THR A 62 -10.95 -11.48 -3.78
CA THR A 62 -11.09 -12.32 -4.98
C THR A 62 -11.77 -11.55 -6.12
N LYS A 63 -12.77 -10.72 -5.80
CA LYS A 63 -13.48 -9.87 -6.77
C LYS A 63 -12.55 -8.81 -7.36
N MET A 64 -11.74 -8.18 -6.51
CA MET A 64 -10.77 -7.17 -6.94
C MET A 64 -9.76 -7.76 -7.94
N LEU A 65 -9.29 -8.98 -7.68
CA LEU A 65 -8.30 -9.67 -8.51
C LEU A 65 -8.92 -10.35 -9.75
N ALA A 66 -10.23 -10.62 -9.76
CA ALA A 66 -10.90 -11.25 -10.90
C ALA A 66 -10.72 -10.44 -12.19
N SER A 67 -10.81 -9.10 -12.10
CA SER A 67 -10.65 -8.17 -13.22
C SER A 67 -9.23 -8.09 -13.80
N LYS A 68 -8.21 -8.59 -13.08
CA LYS A 68 -6.81 -8.47 -13.49
C LYS A 68 -6.46 -9.52 -14.54
N LYS A 69 -5.79 -9.14 -15.63
CA LYS A 69 -5.37 -10.07 -16.69
C LYS A 69 -4.19 -10.97 -16.28
N GLN A 70 -3.35 -10.52 -15.35
CA GLN A 70 -2.21 -11.28 -14.86
C GLN A 70 -2.64 -12.50 -14.06
N SER A 71 -1.92 -13.62 -14.24
CA SER A 71 -2.18 -14.90 -13.55
C SER A 71 -1.41 -15.03 -12.24
N MET A 72 -0.27 -14.34 -12.12
CA MET A 72 0.64 -14.38 -10.98
C MET A 72 0.87 -12.97 -10.43
N PHE A 73 1.14 -12.88 -9.13
CA PHE A 73 1.43 -11.65 -8.39
C PHE A 73 2.71 -11.83 -7.58
N LEU A 74 3.56 -10.81 -7.55
CA LEU A 74 4.79 -10.80 -6.77
C LEU A 74 4.56 -10.04 -5.47
N HIS A 75 4.91 -10.66 -4.33
CA HIS A 75 4.91 -10.01 -3.02
C HIS A 75 6.07 -10.53 -2.20
N ASP A 76 6.90 -9.61 -1.70
CA ASP A 76 8.11 -9.91 -0.93
C ASP A 76 8.98 -11.02 -1.58
N GLY A 77 9.26 -10.87 -2.88
CA GLY A 77 10.06 -11.83 -3.65
C GLY A 77 9.38 -13.17 -3.97
N ASN A 78 8.17 -13.43 -3.46
CA ASN A 78 7.42 -14.67 -3.70
C ASN A 78 6.34 -14.47 -4.77
N MET A 79 6.17 -15.46 -5.65
CA MET A 79 5.08 -15.48 -6.64
C MET A 79 3.86 -16.23 -6.10
N TYR A 80 2.69 -15.62 -6.29
CA TYR A 80 1.39 -16.14 -5.85
C TYR A 80 0.41 -16.20 -7.01
N THR A 81 -0.41 -17.25 -7.05
CA THR A 81 -1.60 -17.29 -7.91
C THR A 81 -2.64 -16.27 -7.43
N LYS A 82 -3.65 -15.95 -8.26
CA LYS A 82 -4.76 -15.04 -7.85
C LYS A 82 -5.41 -15.41 -6.51
N PRO A 83 -5.81 -16.68 -6.24
CA PRO A 83 -6.44 -17.03 -4.97
C PRO A 83 -5.49 -16.88 -3.79
N GLU A 84 -4.22 -17.25 -3.94
CA GLU A 84 -3.21 -17.10 -2.88
C GLU A 84 -2.92 -15.63 -2.61
N TYR A 85 -2.83 -14.80 -3.66
CA TYR A 85 -2.58 -13.38 -3.49
C TYR A 85 -3.76 -12.66 -2.82
N ALA A 86 -5.00 -13.12 -3.04
CA ALA A 86 -6.14 -12.63 -2.27
C ALA A 86 -5.96 -12.86 -0.75
N LEU A 87 -5.34 -13.99 -0.38
CA LEU A 87 -5.04 -14.29 1.02
C LEU A 87 -3.88 -13.45 1.57
N VAL A 88 -2.87 -13.16 0.76
CA VAL A 88 -1.80 -12.21 1.12
C VAL A 88 -2.41 -10.84 1.47
N LEU A 89 -3.27 -10.31 0.60
CA LEU A 89 -3.96 -9.03 0.82
C LEU A 89 -4.88 -9.08 2.05
N TRP A 90 -5.56 -10.20 2.25
CA TRP A 90 -6.38 -10.40 3.44
C TRP A 90 -5.54 -10.37 4.72
N GLY A 91 -4.43 -11.11 4.76
CA GLY A 91 -3.49 -11.14 5.89
C GLY A 91 -2.96 -9.75 6.25
N LEU A 92 -2.53 -8.99 5.23
CA LEU A 92 -2.09 -7.60 5.36
C LEU A 92 -3.16 -6.74 6.04
N ARG A 93 -4.40 -6.82 5.53
CA ARG A 93 -5.51 -5.99 6.00
C ARG A 93 -5.93 -6.34 7.42
N VAL A 94 -6.00 -7.61 7.79
CA VAL A 94 -6.44 -7.99 9.15
C VAL A 94 -5.40 -7.68 10.22
N LYS A 95 -4.11 -7.67 9.88
CA LYS A 95 -3.08 -7.15 10.80
C LYS A 95 -3.23 -5.66 11.04
N ALA A 96 -3.45 -4.89 9.98
CA ALA A 96 -3.72 -3.46 10.09
C ALA A 96 -4.99 -3.16 10.92
N LEU A 97 -6.01 -4.03 10.82
CA LEU A 97 -7.22 -3.95 11.66
C LEU A 97 -6.99 -4.34 13.12
N GLY A 98 -5.83 -4.91 13.47
CA GLY A 98 -5.43 -5.20 14.84
C GLY A 98 -5.62 -6.65 15.30
N ILE A 99 -5.80 -7.61 14.40
CA ILE A 99 -5.74 -9.04 14.76
C ILE A 99 -4.35 -9.36 15.34
N GLU A 100 -4.33 -10.11 16.45
CA GLU A 100 -3.16 -10.23 17.31
C GLU A 100 -2.06 -11.13 16.76
N SER A 101 -2.42 -12.17 15.99
CA SER A 101 -1.46 -13.13 15.46
C SER A 101 -1.88 -13.75 14.13
N ALA A 102 -0.90 -14.30 13.41
CA ALA A 102 -1.14 -15.01 12.17
C ALA A 102 -1.95 -16.29 12.40
N GLU A 103 -1.74 -16.99 13.52
CA GLU A 103 -2.55 -18.16 13.89
C GLU A 103 -4.02 -17.79 14.08
N ARG A 104 -4.29 -16.66 14.75
CA ARG A 104 -5.65 -16.17 14.94
C ARG A 104 -6.27 -15.76 13.62
N ALA A 105 -5.52 -15.08 12.77
CA ALA A 105 -5.93 -14.71 11.42
C ALA A 105 -6.31 -15.94 10.58
N CYS A 106 -5.47 -16.98 10.57
CA CYS A 106 -5.77 -18.25 9.89
C CYS A 106 -7.07 -18.91 10.42
N ALA A 107 -7.23 -18.97 11.74
CA ALA A 107 -8.42 -19.57 12.36
C ALA A 107 -9.70 -18.79 12.00
N LEU A 108 -9.63 -17.45 12.01
CA LEU A 108 -10.75 -16.59 11.62
C LEU A 108 -11.12 -16.78 10.15
N TYR A 109 -10.13 -16.82 9.25
CA TYR A 109 -10.40 -17.04 7.84
C TYR A 109 -11.02 -18.41 7.58
N ALA A 110 -10.51 -19.48 8.20
CA ALA A 110 -11.05 -20.82 8.07
C ALA A 110 -12.52 -20.89 8.55
N ALA A 111 -12.81 -20.26 9.69
CA ALA A 111 -14.17 -20.17 10.23
C ALA A 111 -15.11 -19.36 9.31
N ALA A 112 -14.70 -18.16 8.89
CA ALA A 112 -15.50 -17.31 8.00
C ALA A 112 -15.73 -17.96 6.63
N SER A 113 -14.75 -18.74 6.16
CA SER A 113 -14.84 -19.41 4.87
C SER A 113 -15.49 -20.80 4.93
N ASN A 114 -15.82 -21.30 6.11
CA ASN A 114 -16.39 -22.62 6.36
C ASN A 114 -15.62 -23.74 5.64
N ARG A 115 -14.29 -23.60 5.57
CA ARG A 115 -13.38 -24.60 4.99
C ARG A 115 -12.01 -24.53 5.66
N PRO A 116 -11.27 -25.64 5.75
CA PRO A 116 -9.88 -25.60 6.15
C PRO A 116 -9.02 -24.91 5.08
N LEU A 117 -7.95 -24.25 5.54
CA LEU A 117 -6.90 -23.73 4.66
C LEU A 117 -5.96 -24.85 4.25
N THR A 118 -5.62 -24.91 2.96
CA THR A 118 -4.52 -25.75 2.47
C THR A 118 -3.15 -25.19 2.94
N PRO A 119 -2.06 -25.98 2.90
CA PRO A 119 -0.74 -25.50 3.30
C PRO A 119 -0.26 -24.27 2.52
N ALA A 120 -0.52 -24.22 1.21
CA ALA A 120 -0.14 -23.09 0.36
C ALA A 120 -0.93 -21.83 0.72
N GLU A 121 -2.25 -21.96 0.90
CA GLU A 121 -3.11 -20.85 1.32
C GLU A 121 -2.74 -20.34 2.72
N LYS A 122 -2.45 -21.25 3.66
CA LYS A 122 -1.98 -20.88 5.00
C LYS A 122 -0.68 -20.08 4.90
N LYS A 123 0.29 -20.55 4.10
CA LYS A 123 1.55 -19.85 3.88
C LYS A 123 1.31 -18.45 3.31
N ALA A 124 0.48 -18.31 2.28
CA ALA A 124 0.18 -17.02 1.67
C ALA A 124 -0.46 -16.03 2.65
N LEU A 125 -1.43 -16.50 3.45
CA LEU A 125 -2.08 -15.69 4.48
C LEU A 125 -1.08 -15.22 5.54
N VAL A 126 -0.26 -16.15 6.06
CA VAL A 126 0.76 -15.85 7.08
C VAL A 126 1.76 -14.83 6.54
N GLN A 127 2.26 -15.01 5.31
CA GLN A 127 3.18 -14.05 4.69
C GLN A 127 2.56 -12.65 4.56
N GLY A 128 1.30 -12.57 4.12
CA GLY A 128 0.59 -11.29 4.09
C GLY A 128 0.42 -10.67 5.47
N PHE A 129 0.10 -11.48 6.48
CA PHE A 129 0.01 -11.01 7.86
C PHE A 129 1.37 -10.51 8.35
N ASP A 130 2.44 -11.27 8.21
CA ASP A 130 3.76 -10.89 8.73
C ASP A 130 4.29 -9.60 8.09
N SER A 131 4.02 -9.40 6.78
CA SER A 131 4.37 -8.19 6.05
C SER A 131 3.49 -6.97 6.36
N GLY A 132 2.34 -7.14 7.04
CA GLY A 132 1.45 -6.04 7.36
C GLY A 132 2.01 -5.15 8.46
N THR A 133 1.67 -3.86 8.43
CA THR A 133 1.94 -2.93 9.53
C THR A 133 0.66 -2.67 10.31
N ARG A 134 0.81 -2.57 11.64
CA ARG A 134 -0.23 -2.00 12.49
C ARG A 134 0.14 -0.53 12.64
N ASP A 135 -0.61 0.32 11.95
CA ASP A 135 -0.43 1.78 12.03
C ASP A 135 -0.81 2.31 13.43
#